data_AF-C9SXG5-F1
#
_entry.id   AF-C9SXG5-F1
#
_cell.length_a   1.000
_cell.length_b   1.000
_cell.length_c   1.000
_cell.angle_alpha   90.00
_cell.angle_beta   90.00
_cell.angle_gamma   90.00
#
_symmetry.space_group_name_H-M   'P 1'
#
loop_
_entity.id
_entity.type
_entity.pdbx_description
1 polymer ?
#
loop_
_entity_poly.entity_id
_entity_poly.type
_entity_poly.pdbx_seq_one_letter_code
_entity_poly.pdbx_strand_id
1 'polypeptide(L)'
;MPEYGLGFWQCKLRYETQEEVLEVAREYRRRELPIDLIVIDFFHWPMQGEWKFDSAHFPDPDAMVRELRELKIELMVSIWPTVDKRSQNYQEMMERGYLVRTERGIRTNFDFGGETVYYDSTNPDARQYVWDKAKQHYYAKGIKVFWLDEAEPEYSVYDFDNYRYHAGPTLSVGNIYPRDYARTFYEGMEQEGQTNIVNLLRCAWAGSQKYGALVWSGDIASSWASFRNQLAAGLNMGIAGLPWWTTDIGGFHGGNPDDEAFRELFVRWFQWGTFCPVMRLHGDREPKKGTGEASRSGAPNEVWSYGPEVYEICRKYLRIREDMRSYTRQLMKDAHEKGSPVMRPLFWEFPADKESWEVEDQYMYGDRYLCCPVLKPGARDRELYLPRLPEVEEWAPFSPETGGQSYGGAQRIKVDCPLESMPVFVRRKKP
;
A
#
# COMPACT_ATOMS: atom_id res chain seq x y z
N MET A 1 7.20 -10.83 -6.67
CA MET A 1 7.26 -9.35 -6.67
C MET A 1 8.13 -8.91 -7.83
N PRO A 2 7.64 -8.05 -8.74
CA PRO A 2 8.43 -7.45 -9.80
C PRO A 2 9.40 -6.38 -9.26
N GLU A 3 10.41 -5.99 -10.05
CA GLU A 3 11.47 -5.08 -9.60
C GLU A 3 10.96 -3.72 -9.14
N TYR A 4 9.99 -3.14 -9.84
CA TYR A 4 9.35 -1.87 -9.46
C TYR A 4 8.57 -1.97 -8.14
N GLY A 5 8.28 -3.17 -7.64
CA GLY A 5 7.68 -3.39 -6.32
C GLY A 5 8.67 -3.33 -5.16
N LEU A 6 9.98 -3.26 -5.45
CA LEU A 6 11.01 -3.27 -4.42
C LEU A 6 11.46 -1.86 -4.01
N GLY A 7 11.35 -0.86 -4.88
CA GLY A 7 11.72 0.53 -4.57
C GLY A 7 10.59 1.34 -3.93
N PHE A 8 10.58 2.64 -4.22
CA PHE A 8 9.65 3.62 -3.66
C PHE A 8 8.46 3.90 -4.59
N TRP A 9 7.27 3.94 -3.99
CA TRP A 9 6.01 4.23 -4.67
C TRP A 9 5.47 5.60 -4.25
N GLN A 10 5.31 6.52 -5.19
CA GLN A 10 4.76 7.86 -4.97
C GLN A 10 3.26 7.92 -5.30
N CYS A 11 2.45 8.35 -4.34
CA CYS A 11 1.02 8.59 -4.49
C CYS A 11 0.55 9.75 -3.60
N LYS A 12 -0.60 10.30 -3.92
CA LYS A 12 -1.43 11.14 -3.04
C LYS A 12 -2.88 11.04 -3.49
N LEU A 13 -3.80 11.53 -2.67
CA LEU A 13 -5.15 11.86 -3.11
C LEU A 13 -5.16 13.36 -3.44
N ARG A 14 -5.18 13.80 -4.70
CA ARG A 14 -4.92 13.01 -5.91
C ARG A 14 -4.14 13.84 -6.94
N TYR A 15 -3.43 13.20 -7.86
CA TYR A 15 -2.96 13.90 -9.07
C TYR A 15 -4.12 14.01 -10.04
N GLU A 16 -4.56 15.23 -10.34
CA GLU A 16 -5.81 15.48 -11.06
C GLU A 16 -5.66 15.45 -12.58
N THR A 17 -4.43 15.67 -13.08
CA THR A 17 -4.16 15.77 -14.52
C THR A 17 -2.92 15.00 -14.92
N GLN A 18 -2.83 14.68 -16.21
CA GLN A 18 -1.65 14.07 -16.82
C GLN A 18 -0.38 14.89 -16.58
N GLU A 19 -0.43 16.21 -16.74
CA GLU A 19 0.76 17.05 -16.57
C GLU A 19 1.23 17.07 -15.11
N GLU A 20 0.32 17.11 -14.13
CA GLU A 20 0.69 17.06 -12.71
C GLU A 20 1.45 15.77 -12.35
N VAL A 21 1.04 14.63 -12.91
CA VAL A 21 1.74 13.35 -12.75
C VAL A 21 3.16 13.43 -13.32
N LEU A 22 3.28 13.97 -14.54
CA LEU A 22 4.58 14.09 -15.23
C LEU A 22 5.51 15.10 -14.54
N GLU A 23 4.99 16.23 -14.06
CA GLU A 23 5.74 17.21 -13.28
C GLU A 23 6.36 16.57 -12.03
N VAL A 24 5.58 15.80 -11.27
CA VAL A 24 6.08 15.10 -10.08
C VAL A 24 7.13 14.05 -10.46
N ALA A 25 6.88 13.25 -11.49
CA ALA A 25 7.83 12.24 -11.96
C ALA A 25 9.16 12.86 -12.42
N ARG A 26 9.10 13.93 -13.22
CA ARG A 26 10.27 14.72 -13.66
C ARG A 26 11.00 15.35 -12.48
N GLU A 27 10.27 15.83 -11.48
CA GLU A 27 10.87 16.46 -10.29
C GLU A 27 11.63 15.45 -9.43
N TYR A 28 11.10 14.23 -9.24
CA TYR A 28 11.85 13.14 -8.62
C TYR A 28 13.16 12.86 -9.36
N ARG A 29 13.12 12.83 -10.70
CA ARG A 29 14.31 12.60 -11.54
C ARG A 29 15.28 13.77 -11.49
N ARG A 30 14.81 15.02 -11.51
CA ARG A 30 15.62 16.24 -11.39
C ARG A 30 16.35 16.31 -10.05
N ARG A 31 15.73 15.82 -8.97
CA ARG A 31 16.33 15.73 -7.63
C ARG A 31 17.18 14.47 -7.41
N GLU A 32 17.29 13.61 -8.43
CA GLU A 32 17.98 12.32 -8.38
C GLU A 32 17.44 11.38 -7.28
N LEU A 33 16.16 11.51 -6.94
CA LEU A 33 15.52 10.69 -5.92
C LEU A 33 15.07 9.33 -6.49
N PRO A 34 15.25 8.23 -5.75
CA PRO A 34 14.67 6.94 -6.12
C PRO A 34 13.15 7.01 -6.23
N ILE A 35 12.62 6.48 -7.33
CA ILE A 35 11.20 6.29 -7.59
C ILE A 35 11.08 5.18 -8.63
N ASP A 36 10.24 4.20 -8.34
CA ASP A 36 9.97 3.06 -9.22
C ASP A 36 8.56 3.11 -9.80
N LEU A 37 7.62 3.65 -9.03
CA LEU A 37 6.21 3.62 -9.38
C LEU A 37 5.52 4.92 -8.95
N ILE A 38 4.70 5.48 -9.83
CA ILE A 38 3.81 6.61 -9.55
C ILE A 38 2.37 6.20 -9.79
N VAL A 39 1.44 6.82 -9.06
CA VAL A 39 0.05 6.37 -9.00
C VAL A 39 -0.93 7.47 -9.39
N ILE A 40 -1.90 7.15 -10.23
CA ILE A 40 -3.09 7.97 -10.46
C ILE A 40 -4.24 7.40 -9.63
N ASP A 41 -4.74 8.22 -8.72
CA ASP A 41 -5.82 7.87 -7.78
C ASP A 41 -7.21 7.93 -8.45
N PHE A 42 -8.27 7.70 -7.68
CA PHE A 42 -9.67 7.68 -8.09
C PHE A 42 -10.18 8.97 -8.77
N PHE A 43 -11.35 8.88 -9.41
CA PHE A 43 -12.00 9.97 -10.17
C PHE A 43 -11.15 10.58 -11.29
N HIS A 44 -10.23 9.80 -11.88
CA HIS A 44 -9.56 10.16 -13.14
C HIS A 44 -10.38 9.73 -14.38
N TRP A 45 -11.58 9.19 -14.17
CA TRP A 45 -12.51 8.70 -15.18
C TRP A 45 -13.71 9.65 -15.36
N PRO A 46 -14.43 9.61 -16.49
CA PRO A 46 -15.63 10.43 -16.69
C PRO A 46 -16.79 10.04 -15.77
N MET A 47 -16.94 8.75 -15.49
CA MET A 47 -18.01 8.20 -14.68
C MET A 47 -17.56 6.88 -14.04
N GLN A 48 -18.03 6.60 -12.82
CA GLN A 48 -17.74 5.33 -12.15
C GLN A 48 -18.28 4.14 -12.96
N GLY A 49 -17.45 3.12 -13.13
CA GLY A 49 -17.76 1.94 -13.94
C GLY A 49 -17.46 2.08 -15.43
N GLU A 50 -16.85 3.18 -15.88
CA GLU A 50 -16.37 3.29 -17.27
C GLU A 50 -14.96 2.74 -17.47
N TRP A 51 -14.15 2.69 -16.41
CA TRP A 51 -12.78 2.17 -16.38
C TRP A 51 -11.93 2.66 -17.58
N LYS A 52 -11.90 3.98 -17.76
CA LYS A 52 -11.07 4.66 -18.75
C LYS A 52 -10.70 6.05 -18.23
N PHE A 53 -9.59 6.60 -18.74
CA PHE A 53 -9.23 7.99 -18.49
C PHE A 53 -10.27 8.97 -19.04
N ASP A 54 -10.54 10.04 -18.29
CA ASP A 54 -11.21 11.23 -18.81
C ASP A 54 -10.23 12.05 -19.67
N SER A 55 -10.51 12.14 -20.97
CA SER A 55 -9.68 12.87 -21.93
C SER A 55 -9.58 14.37 -21.65
N ALA A 56 -10.49 14.95 -20.86
CA ALA A 56 -10.38 16.35 -20.45
C ALA A 56 -9.19 16.59 -19.49
N HIS A 57 -8.85 15.60 -18.68
CA HIS A 57 -7.80 15.69 -17.65
C HIS A 57 -6.53 14.90 -18.05
N PHE A 58 -6.70 13.85 -18.85
CA PHE A 58 -5.66 12.96 -19.34
C PHE A 58 -5.75 12.84 -20.88
N PRO A 59 -5.35 13.90 -21.63
CA PRO A 59 -5.60 14.00 -23.07
C PRO A 59 -4.77 13.04 -23.92
N ASP A 60 -3.60 12.59 -23.47
CA ASP A 60 -2.75 11.62 -24.17
C ASP A 60 -2.09 10.63 -23.19
N PRO A 61 -2.84 9.65 -22.66
CA PRO A 61 -2.31 8.68 -21.72
C PRO A 61 -1.21 7.80 -22.33
N ASP A 62 -1.21 7.60 -23.65
CA ASP A 62 -0.17 6.83 -24.33
C ASP A 62 1.18 7.57 -24.29
N ALA A 63 1.18 8.89 -24.50
CA ALA A 63 2.39 9.71 -24.31
C ALA A 63 2.85 9.74 -22.86
N MET A 64 1.93 9.90 -21.90
CA MET A 64 2.25 9.86 -20.48
C MET A 64 2.94 8.54 -20.08
N VAL A 65 2.39 7.40 -20.48
CA VAL A 65 2.98 6.08 -20.18
C VAL A 65 4.33 5.90 -20.86
N ARG A 66 4.51 6.38 -22.10
CA ARG A 66 5.82 6.34 -22.79
C ARG A 66 6.86 7.16 -22.03
N GLU A 67 6.54 8.38 -21.64
CA GLU A 67 7.47 9.24 -20.93
C GLU A 67 7.83 8.67 -19.55
N LEU A 68 6.85 8.20 -18.77
CA LEU A 68 7.12 7.56 -17.48
C LEU A 68 8.06 6.36 -17.63
N ARG A 69 7.90 5.56 -18.69
CA ARG A 69 8.82 4.44 -19.01
C ARG A 69 10.23 4.90 -19.38
N GLU A 70 10.37 5.98 -20.15
CA GLU A 70 11.69 6.59 -20.43
C GLU A 70 12.36 7.08 -19.14
N LEU A 71 11.56 7.62 -18.22
CA LEU A 71 11.97 7.94 -16.87
C LEU A 71 12.13 6.69 -15.98
N LYS A 72 11.93 5.46 -16.45
CA LYS A 72 12.00 4.22 -15.65
C LYS A 72 11.07 4.22 -14.42
N ILE A 73 9.86 4.74 -14.60
CA ILE A 73 8.80 4.79 -13.60
C ILE A 73 7.60 4.03 -14.16
N GLU A 74 7.12 3.04 -13.42
CA GLU A 74 5.87 2.36 -13.76
C GLU A 74 4.67 3.19 -13.31
N LEU A 75 3.59 3.11 -14.06
CA LEU A 75 2.32 3.75 -13.72
C LEU A 75 1.37 2.71 -13.12
N MET A 76 0.77 3.04 -11.98
CA MET A 76 -0.40 2.36 -11.43
C MET A 76 -1.63 3.26 -11.53
N VAL A 77 -2.78 2.68 -11.83
CA VAL A 77 -4.06 3.40 -11.90
C VAL A 77 -5.08 2.80 -10.94
N SER A 78 -5.86 3.66 -10.29
CA SER A 78 -7.01 3.26 -9.48
C SER A 78 -8.07 2.57 -10.33
N ILE A 79 -8.69 1.53 -9.78
CA ILE A 79 -9.86 0.83 -10.29
C ILE A 79 -10.82 0.75 -9.13
N TRP A 80 -11.99 1.36 -9.31
CA TRP A 80 -13.12 1.16 -8.42
C TRP A 80 -14.05 0.08 -8.99
N PRO A 81 -14.60 -0.81 -8.14
CA PRO A 81 -15.56 -1.82 -8.53
C PRO A 81 -16.98 -1.26 -8.71
N THR A 82 -17.17 0.04 -8.49
CA THR A 82 -18.45 0.73 -8.58
C THR A 82 -18.88 0.96 -10.03
N VAL A 83 -20.18 0.89 -10.27
CA VAL A 83 -20.81 1.23 -11.55
C VAL A 83 -21.96 2.19 -11.28
N ASP A 84 -21.81 3.46 -11.67
CA ASP A 84 -22.87 4.47 -11.56
C ASP A 84 -24.03 4.11 -12.50
N LYS A 85 -25.27 4.33 -12.05
CA LYS A 85 -26.48 4.07 -12.86
C LYS A 85 -26.51 4.82 -14.20
N ARG A 86 -25.74 5.91 -14.33
CA ARG A 86 -25.60 6.73 -15.55
C ARG A 86 -24.42 6.29 -16.43
N SER A 87 -23.57 5.37 -15.96
CA SER A 87 -22.46 4.82 -16.73
C SER A 87 -22.96 4.13 -17.99
N GLN A 88 -22.24 4.31 -19.10
CA GLN A 88 -22.52 3.60 -20.35
C GLN A 88 -22.48 2.06 -20.19
N ASN A 89 -21.77 1.54 -19.18
CA ASN A 89 -21.66 0.11 -18.92
C ASN A 89 -22.78 -0.42 -18.00
N TYR A 90 -23.53 0.44 -17.29
CA TYR A 90 -24.48 0.01 -16.27
C TYR A 90 -25.60 -0.86 -16.83
N GLN A 91 -26.27 -0.39 -17.89
CA GLN A 91 -27.44 -1.06 -18.43
C GLN A 91 -27.10 -2.48 -18.93
N GLU A 92 -26.00 -2.63 -19.66
CA GLU A 92 -25.52 -3.92 -20.14
C GLU A 92 -25.18 -4.86 -18.97
N MET A 93 -24.42 -4.38 -17.98
CA MET A 93 -24.04 -5.19 -16.82
C MET A 93 -25.26 -5.60 -15.98
N MET A 94 -26.25 -4.71 -15.85
CA MET A 94 -27.50 -5.00 -15.16
C MET A 94 -28.30 -6.10 -15.89
N GLU A 95 -28.45 -5.99 -17.22
CA GLU A 95 -29.17 -6.98 -18.04
C GLU A 95 -28.50 -8.35 -18.03
N ARG A 96 -27.17 -8.39 -18.01
CA ARG A 96 -26.38 -9.62 -17.93
C ARG A 96 -26.23 -10.20 -16.52
N GLY A 97 -26.70 -9.49 -15.49
CA GLY A 97 -26.58 -9.93 -14.10
C GLY A 97 -25.15 -9.91 -13.57
N TYR A 98 -24.34 -8.96 -14.03
CA TYR A 98 -22.93 -8.77 -13.62
C TYR A 98 -22.76 -7.86 -12.40
N LEU A 99 -23.86 -7.29 -11.90
CA LEU A 99 -23.88 -6.40 -10.74
C LEU A 99 -24.39 -7.11 -9.48
N VAL A 100 -23.86 -6.72 -8.33
CA VAL A 100 -24.34 -7.13 -7.01
C VAL A 100 -25.82 -6.77 -6.87
N ARG A 101 -26.58 -7.67 -6.26
CA ARG A 101 -28.02 -7.48 -6.05
C ARG A 101 -28.29 -6.92 -4.66
N THR A 102 -29.20 -5.95 -4.58
CA THR A 102 -29.82 -5.52 -3.32
C THR A 102 -31.13 -6.30 -3.13
N GLU A 103 -31.29 -6.95 -1.98
CA GLU A 103 -32.47 -7.78 -1.65
C GLU A 103 -33.72 -6.93 -1.41
N ARG A 104 -33.55 -5.77 -0.75
CA ARG A 104 -34.64 -4.87 -0.36
C ARG A 104 -34.23 -3.41 -0.56
N GLY A 105 -35.20 -2.58 -0.94
CA GLY A 105 -35.00 -1.14 -1.11
C GLY A 105 -34.43 -0.76 -2.48
N ILE A 106 -33.77 0.39 -2.54
CA ILE A 106 -33.21 0.94 -3.78
C ILE A 106 -31.95 0.15 -4.15
N ARG A 107 -31.78 -0.14 -5.44
CA ARG A 107 -30.55 -0.75 -5.97
C ARG A 107 -29.41 0.27 -6.02
N THR A 108 -28.90 0.63 -4.85
CA THR A 108 -27.70 1.45 -4.64
C THR A 108 -26.91 0.75 -3.54
N ASN A 109 -25.64 0.45 -3.78
CA ASN A 109 -24.74 -0.18 -2.80
C ASN A 109 -23.81 0.85 -2.16
N PHE A 110 -23.44 1.87 -2.92
CA PHE A 110 -22.54 2.94 -2.51
C PHE A 110 -22.94 4.26 -3.18
N ASP A 111 -22.93 5.36 -2.42
CA ASP A 111 -23.44 6.68 -2.82
C ASP A 111 -22.37 7.79 -2.89
N PHE A 112 -21.09 7.42 -2.87
CA PHE A 112 -19.98 8.38 -3.01
C PHE A 112 -19.79 8.78 -4.49
N GLY A 113 -19.95 10.06 -4.79
CA GLY A 113 -19.78 10.61 -6.14
C GLY A 113 -20.86 10.18 -7.16
N GLY A 114 -21.92 9.51 -6.71
CA GLY A 114 -23.02 9.04 -7.55
C GLY A 114 -23.74 7.83 -6.95
N GLU A 115 -24.90 7.47 -7.49
CA GLU A 115 -25.61 6.25 -7.09
C GLU A 115 -25.02 5.04 -7.82
N THR A 116 -24.27 4.21 -7.10
CA THR A 116 -23.52 3.11 -7.71
C THR A 116 -23.94 1.73 -7.20
N VAL A 117 -23.65 0.72 -8.02
CA VAL A 117 -23.78 -0.70 -7.69
C VAL A 117 -22.43 -1.35 -7.96
N TYR A 118 -22.00 -2.26 -7.09
CA TYR A 118 -20.76 -2.98 -7.29
C TYR A 118 -20.89 -4.00 -8.43
N TYR A 119 -19.85 -4.18 -9.23
CA TYR A 119 -19.77 -5.38 -10.06
C TYR A 119 -19.58 -6.61 -9.17
N ASP A 120 -20.09 -7.75 -9.60
CA ASP A 120 -20.03 -8.97 -8.81
C ASP A 120 -18.76 -9.75 -9.09
N SER A 121 -17.72 -9.59 -8.26
CA SER A 121 -16.44 -10.29 -8.44
C SER A 121 -16.56 -11.82 -8.34
N THR A 122 -17.62 -12.35 -7.73
CA THR A 122 -17.86 -13.79 -7.63
C THR A 122 -18.39 -14.38 -8.94
N ASN A 123 -18.95 -13.55 -9.82
CA ASN A 123 -19.43 -13.94 -11.14
C ASN A 123 -18.26 -13.98 -12.15
N PRO A 124 -17.91 -15.14 -12.73
CA PRO A 124 -16.80 -15.25 -13.68
C PRO A 124 -16.96 -14.38 -14.93
N ASP A 125 -18.19 -14.24 -15.43
CA ASP A 125 -18.46 -13.44 -16.63
C ASP A 125 -18.35 -11.93 -16.35
N ALA A 126 -18.69 -11.51 -15.13
CA ALA A 126 -18.52 -10.13 -14.69
C ALA A 126 -17.03 -9.79 -14.54
N ARG A 127 -16.22 -10.71 -13.99
CA ARG A 127 -14.76 -10.55 -13.92
C ARG A 127 -14.16 -10.35 -15.30
N GLN A 128 -14.51 -11.21 -16.25
CA GLN A 128 -14.01 -11.08 -17.63
C GLN A 128 -14.43 -9.73 -18.23
N TYR A 129 -15.68 -9.32 -18.05
CA TYR A 129 -16.17 -8.04 -18.56
C TYR A 129 -15.38 -6.84 -18.01
N VAL A 130 -15.15 -6.79 -16.69
CA VAL A 130 -14.38 -5.70 -16.06
C VAL A 130 -12.92 -5.72 -16.52
N TRP A 131 -12.31 -6.90 -16.59
CA TRP A 131 -10.95 -7.04 -17.11
C TRP A 131 -10.85 -6.55 -18.56
N ASP A 132 -11.78 -6.91 -19.45
CA ASP A 132 -11.74 -6.50 -20.85
C ASP A 132 -11.78 -4.97 -21.01
N LYS A 133 -12.57 -4.27 -20.17
CA LYS A 133 -12.59 -2.80 -20.14
C LYS A 133 -11.27 -2.22 -19.66
N ALA A 134 -10.76 -2.71 -18.52
CA ALA A 134 -9.47 -2.27 -17.99
C ALA A 134 -8.31 -2.58 -18.96
N LYS A 135 -8.38 -3.71 -19.66
CA LYS A 135 -7.43 -4.12 -20.69
C LYS A 135 -7.41 -3.13 -21.83
N GLN A 136 -8.59 -2.85 -22.38
CA GLN A 136 -8.77 -1.95 -23.52
C GLN A 136 -8.25 -0.54 -23.22
N HIS A 137 -8.55 -0.02 -22.03
CA HIS A 137 -8.33 1.40 -21.72
C HIS A 137 -7.03 1.69 -20.96
N TYR A 138 -6.44 0.70 -20.29
CA TYR A 138 -5.20 0.88 -19.50
C TYR A 138 -4.11 -0.11 -19.89
N TYR A 139 -4.38 -1.42 -19.83
CA TYR A 139 -3.34 -2.43 -20.04
C TYR A 139 -2.72 -2.37 -21.44
N ALA A 140 -3.56 -2.18 -22.46
CA ALA A 140 -3.14 -2.06 -23.86
C ALA A 140 -2.25 -0.83 -24.11
N LYS A 141 -2.36 0.20 -23.25
CA LYS A 141 -1.48 1.39 -23.27
C LYS A 141 -0.15 1.13 -22.59
N GLY A 142 -0.01 0.00 -21.91
CA GLY A 142 1.20 -0.41 -21.24
C GLY A 142 1.18 -0.24 -19.72
N ILE A 143 0.05 0.04 -19.09
CA ILE A 143 -0.06 0.02 -17.62
C ILE A 143 -0.03 -1.44 -17.14
N LYS A 144 0.81 -1.74 -16.14
CA LYS A 144 1.10 -3.12 -15.68
C LYS A 144 0.76 -3.39 -14.22
N VAL A 145 0.19 -2.40 -13.53
CA VAL A 145 -0.16 -2.47 -12.10
C VAL A 145 -1.48 -1.73 -11.92
N PHE A 146 -2.40 -2.33 -11.15
CA PHE A 146 -3.68 -1.75 -10.83
C PHE A 146 -3.84 -1.59 -9.32
N TRP A 147 -4.43 -0.47 -8.93
CA TRP A 147 -4.90 -0.25 -7.57
C TRP A 147 -6.38 -0.61 -7.51
N LEU A 148 -6.66 -1.82 -7.03
CA LEU A 148 -7.99 -2.37 -6.86
C LEU A 148 -8.55 -1.92 -5.52
N ASP A 149 -9.06 -0.70 -5.53
CA ASP A 149 -9.59 -0.02 -4.36
C ASP A 149 -11.04 -0.43 -4.05
N GLU A 150 -11.55 -0.08 -2.87
CA GLU A 150 -12.91 -0.48 -2.43
C GLU A 150 -13.13 -2.00 -2.48
N ALA A 151 -12.14 -2.78 -2.02
CA ALA A 151 -12.08 -4.21 -2.28
C ALA A 151 -12.92 -5.08 -1.33
N GLU A 152 -13.51 -4.52 -0.27
CA GLU A 152 -14.31 -5.23 0.73
C GLU A 152 -15.57 -5.90 0.15
N PRO A 153 -16.45 -5.22 -0.64
CA PRO A 153 -16.46 -3.80 -1.04
C PRO A 153 -17.13 -2.87 -0.01
N GLU A 154 -16.82 -1.57 -0.05
CA GLU A 154 -17.30 -0.59 0.92
C GLU A 154 -18.77 -0.19 0.69
N TYR A 155 -19.69 -0.89 1.34
CA TYR A 155 -21.09 -0.47 1.31
C TYR A 155 -21.29 0.82 2.09
N SER A 156 -22.10 1.76 1.59
CA SER A 156 -22.50 2.95 2.37
C SER A 156 -23.14 2.56 3.71
N VAL A 157 -23.82 1.39 3.72
CA VAL A 157 -24.33 0.75 4.92
C VAL A 157 -24.01 -0.75 4.86
N TYR A 158 -23.28 -1.26 5.86
CA TYR A 158 -22.84 -2.66 5.98
C TYR A 158 -23.96 -3.62 6.43
N ASP A 159 -25.14 -3.54 5.81
CA ASP A 159 -26.27 -4.45 6.02
C ASP A 159 -26.07 -5.74 5.21
N PHE A 160 -25.17 -6.63 5.66
CA PHE A 160 -24.77 -7.83 4.92
C PHE A 160 -25.89 -8.84 4.63
N ASP A 161 -27.08 -8.71 5.21
CA ASP A 161 -28.24 -9.53 4.87
C ASP A 161 -29.04 -8.97 3.68
N ASN A 162 -28.74 -7.74 3.26
CA ASN A 162 -29.42 -7.02 2.19
C ASN A 162 -28.70 -7.10 0.83
N TYR A 163 -27.56 -7.79 0.75
CA TYR A 163 -26.80 -7.96 -0.48
C TYR A 163 -26.71 -9.43 -0.91
N ARG A 164 -26.62 -9.66 -2.22
CA ARG A 164 -26.44 -10.99 -2.81
C ARG A 164 -25.47 -10.94 -3.98
N TYR A 165 -24.54 -11.88 -3.94
CA TYR A 165 -23.61 -12.19 -5.03
C TYR A 165 -24.11 -13.38 -5.85
N HIS A 166 -23.49 -13.61 -6.99
CA HIS A 166 -23.68 -14.75 -7.86
C HIS A 166 -23.39 -16.04 -7.11
N ALA A 167 -22.35 -16.07 -6.27
CA ALA A 167 -22.01 -17.20 -5.42
C ALA A 167 -23.00 -17.45 -4.26
N GLY A 168 -23.88 -16.50 -3.93
CA GLY A 168 -24.86 -16.63 -2.86
C GLY A 168 -25.13 -15.34 -2.06
N PRO A 169 -25.97 -15.41 -1.00
CA PRO A 169 -26.17 -14.29 -0.08
C PRO A 169 -24.85 -13.85 0.57
N THR A 170 -24.65 -12.56 0.78
CA THR A 170 -23.38 -12.05 1.36
C THR A 170 -23.13 -12.57 2.77
N LEU A 171 -24.15 -12.87 3.56
CA LEU A 171 -23.98 -13.56 4.85
C LEU A 171 -23.27 -14.92 4.75
N SER A 172 -23.35 -15.61 3.61
CA SER A 172 -22.77 -16.94 3.42
C SER A 172 -21.41 -16.90 2.71
N VAL A 173 -21.23 -15.96 1.78
CA VAL A 173 -20.06 -15.94 0.88
C VAL A 173 -19.33 -14.59 0.84
N GLY A 174 -19.79 -13.58 1.58
CA GLY A 174 -19.38 -12.18 1.45
C GLY A 174 -17.86 -11.97 1.44
N ASN A 175 -17.18 -12.58 2.40
CA ASN A 175 -15.73 -12.41 2.60
C ASN A 175 -14.88 -12.86 1.40
N ILE A 176 -15.44 -13.61 0.44
CA ILE A 176 -14.71 -14.07 -0.74
C ILE A 176 -14.48 -12.97 -1.78
N TYR A 177 -15.27 -11.91 -1.75
CA TYR A 177 -15.29 -10.83 -2.74
C TYR A 177 -13.90 -10.23 -3.03
N PRO A 178 -13.10 -9.79 -2.03
CA PRO A 178 -11.77 -9.20 -2.30
C PRO A 178 -10.81 -10.17 -3.00
N ARG A 179 -10.89 -11.46 -2.68
CA ARG A 179 -10.04 -12.48 -3.32
C ARG A 179 -10.39 -12.63 -4.79
N ASP A 180 -11.68 -12.66 -5.11
CA ASP A 180 -12.11 -12.82 -6.50
C ASP A 180 -11.98 -11.50 -7.29
N TYR A 181 -11.98 -10.34 -6.62
CA TYR A 181 -11.57 -9.09 -7.25
C TYR A 181 -10.08 -9.10 -7.61
N ALA A 182 -9.20 -9.56 -6.72
CA ALA A 182 -7.79 -9.79 -7.04
C ALA A 182 -7.63 -10.70 -8.27
N ARG A 183 -8.41 -11.80 -8.26
CA ARG A 183 -8.42 -12.80 -9.31
C ARG A 183 -8.82 -12.23 -10.67
N THR A 184 -9.79 -11.31 -10.72
CA THR A 184 -10.22 -10.61 -11.96
C THR A 184 -9.02 -10.09 -12.75
N PHE A 185 -8.15 -9.33 -12.07
CA PHE A 185 -7.02 -8.68 -12.72
C PHE A 185 -5.83 -9.61 -12.86
N TYR A 186 -5.58 -10.49 -11.87
CA TYR A 186 -4.47 -11.43 -11.96
C TYR A 186 -4.60 -12.38 -13.15
N GLU A 187 -5.73 -13.09 -13.26
CA GLU A 187 -5.96 -14.03 -14.36
C GLU A 187 -6.01 -13.30 -15.71
N GLY A 188 -6.62 -12.12 -15.75
CA GLY A 188 -6.64 -11.30 -16.96
C GLY A 188 -5.24 -10.90 -17.44
N MET A 189 -4.38 -10.41 -16.54
CA MET A 189 -3.01 -10.02 -16.86
C MET A 189 -2.14 -11.23 -17.24
N GLU A 190 -2.35 -12.38 -16.60
CA GLU A 190 -1.66 -13.63 -16.89
C GLU A 190 -2.00 -14.16 -18.29
N GLN A 191 -3.28 -14.07 -18.71
CA GLN A 191 -3.73 -14.43 -20.06
C GLN A 191 -3.05 -13.58 -21.16
N GLU A 192 -2.68 -12.34 -20.86
CA GLU A 192 -1.90 -11.48 -21.76
C GLU A 192 -0.38 -11.74 -21.71
N GLY A 193 0.04 -12.75 -20.94
CA GLY A 193 1.44 -13.17 -20.82
C GLY A 193 2.26 -12.39 -19.80
N GLN A 194 1.64 -11.57 -18.93
CA GLN A 194 2.40 -10.91 -17.85
C GLN A 194 2.80 -11.91 -16.78
N THR A 195 4.06 -11.83 -16.37
CA THR A 195 4.61 -12.59 -15.25
C THR A 195 4.86 -11.66 -14.06
N ASN A 196 5.03 -12.22 -12.86
CA ASN A 196 5.30 -11.47 -11.62
C ASN A 196 4.25 -10.38 -11.33
N ILE A 197 2.98 -10.69 -11.54
CA ILE A 197 1.87 -9.75 -11.35
C ILE A 197 1.76 -9.35 -9.88
N VAL A 198 1.59 -8.04 -9.65
CA VAL A 198 1.24 -7.44 -8.37
C VAL A 198 0.19 -6.37 -8.61
N ASN A 199 -0.82 -6.32 -7.75
CA ASN A 199 -1.84 -5.27 -7.72
C ASN A 199 -2.04 -4.83 -6.27
N LEU A 200 -2.35 -3.54 -6.06
CA LEU A 200 -2.60 -2.97 -4.75
C LEU A 200 -4.08 -3.19 -4.37
N LEU A 201 -4.38 -3.85 -3.25
CA LEU A 201 -5.73 -4.21 -2.80
C LEU A 201 -6.05 -3.72 -1.38
N ARG A 202 -7.26 -3.20 -1.15
CA ARG A 202 -7.62 -2.67 0.18
C ARG A 202 -7.93 -3.77 1.17
N CYS A 203 -8.43 -4.88 0.65
CA CYS A 203 -8.94 -5.99 1.41
C CYS A 203 -8.50 -7.33 0.80
N ALA A 204 -8.55 -8.38 1.60
CA ALA A 204 -8.13 -9.72 1.20
C ALA A 204 -8.92 -10.79 1.96
N TRP A 205 -8.87 -12.00 1.44
CA TRP A 205 -9.32 -13.20 2.14
C TRP A 205 -8.31 -14.33 1.99
N ALA A 206 -8.57 -15.47 2.64
CA ALA A 206 -7.71 -16.63 2.55
C ALA A 206 -7.45 -17.01 1.07
N GLY A 207 -6.17 -17.01 0.69
CA GLY A 207 -5.72 -17.34 -0.66
C GLY A 207 -5.50 -16.14 -1.59
N SER A 208 -5.80 -14.90 -1.18
CA SER A 208 -5.55 -13.69 -2.00
C SER A 208 -4.09 -13.54 -2.41
N GLN A 209 -3.12 -14.02 -1.62
CA GLN A 209 -1.69 -13.99 -1.96
C GLN A 209 -1.36 -14.73 -3.27
N LYS A 210 -2.20 -15.68 -3.70
CA LYS A 210 -2.04 -16.40 -4.98
C LYS A 210 -2.26 -15.48 -6.19
N TYR A 211 -3.06 -14.43 -6.02
CA TYR A 211 -3.45 -13.51 -7.08
C TYR A 211 -2.67 -12.19 -7.01
N GLY A 212 -1.43 -12.24 -6.52
CA GLY A 212 -0.53 -11.09 -6.49
C GLY A 212 -1.05 -9.91 -5.66
N ALA A 213 -1.86 -10.17 -4.64
CA ALA A 213 -2.46 -9.13 -3.82
C ALA A 213 -1.43 -8.51 -2.86
N LEU A 214 -0.99 -7.29 -3.15
CA LEU A 214 -0.33 -6.40 -2.20
C LEU A 214 -1.42 -5.68 -1.42
N VAL A 215 -1.59 -6.01 -0.14
CA VAL A 215 -2.66 -5.42 0.68
C VAL A 215 -2.16 -4.12 1.34
N TRP A 216 -2.97 -3.07 1.37
CA TRP A 216 -2.72 -1.94 2.30
C TRP A 216 -3.86 -1.78 3.30
N SER A 217 -3.59 -1.06 4.39
CA SER A 217 -4.48 -0.97 5.55
C SER A 217 -5.72 -0.07 5.41
N GLY A 218 -5.95 0.52 4.23
CA GLY A 218 -7.07 1.43 4.02
C GLY A 218 -6.96 2.78 4.74
N ASP A 219 -8.12 3.43 4.86
CA ASP A 219 -8.30 4.87 5.05
C ASP A 219 -8.20 5.29 6.52
N ILE A 220 -7.02 5.10 7.10
CA ILE A 220 -6.77 5.36 8.51
C ILE A 220 -6.47 6.83 8.80
N ALA A 221 -6.80 7.29 10.01
CA ALA A 221 -6.42 8.64 10.45
C ALA A 221 -4.89 8.79 10.56
N SER A 222 -4.39 9.99 10.23
CA SER A 222 -3.00 10.40 10.45
C SER A 222 -2.75 10.65 11.94
N SER A 223 -2.60 9.58 12.73
CA SER A 223 -2.41 9.65 14.18
C SER A 223 -1.40 8.62 14.71
N TRP A 224 -0.81 8.89 15.87
CA TRP A 224 0.09 7.96 16.56
C TRP A 224 -0.59 6.65 16.96
N ALA A 225 -1.88 6.70 17.32
CA ALA A 225 -2.67 5.50 17.63
C ALA A 225 -2.84 4.63 16.38
N SER A 226 -3.20 5.25 15.24
CA SER A 226 -3.28 4.55 13.95
C SER A 226 -1.94 3.92 13.59
N PHE A 227 -0.84 4.65 13.75
CA PHE A 227 0.51 4.16 13.45
C PHE A 227 0.87 2.93 14.30
N ARG A 228 0.58 2.96 15.62
CA ARG A 228 0.77 1.79 16.49
C ARG A 228 -0.08 0.59 16.03
N ASN A 229 -1.34 0.82 15.68
CA ASN A 229 -2.24 -0.23 15.21
C ASN A 229 -1.74 -0.87 13.91
N GLN A 230 -1.15 -0.07 13.01
CA GLN A 230 -0.64 -0.57 11.74
C GLN A 230 0.53 -1.53 11.89
N LEU A 231 1.41 -1.32 12.87
CA LEU A 231 2.46 -2.30 13.14
C LEU A 231 1.86 -3.67 13.50
N ALA A 232 0.88 -3.69 14.41
CA ALA A 232 0.19 -4.93 14.78
C ALA A 232 -0.58 -5.55 13.60
N ALA A 233 -1.26 -4.74 12.80
CA ALA A 233 -2.00 -5.20 11.62
C ALA A 233 -1.06 -5.85 10.58
N GLY A 234 0.03 -5.18 10.21
CA GLY A 234 0.98 -5.71 9.23
C GLY A 234 1.64 -7.01 9.66
N LEU A 235 2.00 -7.14 10.95
CA LEU A 235 2.55 -8.38 11.49
C LEU A 235 1.54 -9.52 11.43
N ASN A 236 0.29 -9.27 11.82
CA ASN A 236 -0.77 -10.29 11.76
C ASN A 236 -1.14 -10.66 10.32
N MET A 237 -1.11 -9.71 9.38
CA MET A 237 -1.28 -9.99 7.94
C MET A 237 -0.18 -10.91 7.40
N GLY A 238 1.06 -10.69 7.84
CA GLY A 238 2.17 -11.60 7.58
C GLY A 238 1.86 -13.03 8.06
N ILE A 239 1.47 -13.19 9.32
CA ILE A 239 1.10 -14.49 9.92
C ILE A 239 -0.11 -15.13 9.21
N ALA A 240 -1.06 -14.32 8.74
CA ALA A 240 -2.21 -14.78 7.96
C ALA A 240 -1.85 -15.26 6.54
N GLY A 241 -0.57 -15.20 6.14
CA GLY A 241 -0.08 -15.67 4.84
C GLY A 241 -0.20 -14.63 3.73
N LEU A 242 -0.29 -13.34 4.07
CA LEU A 242 -0.29 -12.21 3.14
C LEU A 242 1.05 -11.46 3.26
N PRO A 243 2.13 -11.96 2.62
CA PRO A 243 3.48 -11.40 2.81
C PRO A 243 3.68 -10.04 2.16
N TRP A 244 2.81 -9.67 1.21
CA TRP A 244 2.84 -8.39 0.52
C TRP A 244 1.81 -7.47 1.19
N TRP A 245 2.32 -6.61 2.07
CA TRP A 245 1.51 -5.69 2.84
C TRP A 245 2.19 -4.31 2.95
N THR A 246 1.41 -3.23 3.06
CA THR A 246 1.93 -1.86 3.24
C THR A 246 0.88 -0.94 3.91
N THR A 247 1.23 0.33 4.07
CA THR A 247 0.33 1.39 4.59
C THR A 247 0.45 2.64 3.73
N ASP A 248 -0.44 3.59 3.98
CA ASP A 248 -0.21 4.98 3.63
C ASP A 248 0.82 5.56 4.61
N ILE A 249 2.04 5.84 4.14
CA ILE A 249 3.04 6.51 5.00
C ILE A 249 2.51 7.88 5.45
N GLY A 250 2.35 8.03 6.77
CA GLY A 250 1.75 9.19 7.42
C GLY A 250 0.26 9.05 7.75
N GLY A 251 -0.38 7.95 7.37
CA GLY A 251 -1.84 7.77 7.44
C GLY A 251 -2.55 8.46 6.28
N PHE A 252 -3.85 8.23 6.16
CA PHE A 252 -4.67 8.74 5.05
C PHE A 252 -5.26 10.11 5.36
N HIS A 253 -6.12 10.23 6.37
CA HIS A 253 -6.89 11.45 6.65
C HIS A 253 -6.23 12.39 7.66
N GLY A 254 -6.43 13.71 7.50
CA GLY A 254 -6.23 14.72 8.54
C GLY A 254 -4.79 15.18 8.78
N GLY A 255 -3.83 14.70 8.00
CA GLY A 255 -2.43 15.14 8.09
C GLY A 255 -2.18 16.43 7.31
N ASN A 256 -1.63 17.46 7.96
CA ASN A 256 -1.27 18.73 7.33
C ASN A 256 0.26 18.87 7.18
N PRO A 257 0.83 18.90 5.97
CA PRO A 257 2.27 19.02 5.74
C PRO A 257 2.92 20.27 6.34
N ASP A 258 2.15 21.29 6.74
CA ASP A 258 2.62 22.50 7.41
C ASP A 258 2.60 22.43 8.94
N ASP A 259 1.97 21.40 9.52
CA ASP A 259 1.93 21.17 10.97
C ASP A 259 3.17 20.37 11.44
N GLU A 260 3.91 20.94 12.40
CA GLU A 260 5.10 20.31 12.99
C GLU A 260 4.78 18.97 13.68
N ALA A 261 3.63 18.86 14.35
CA ALA A 261 3.22 17.63 15.01
C ALA A 261 2.96 16.51 14.00
N PHE A 262 2.36 16.85 12.86
CA PHE A 262 2.18 15.92 11.75
C PHE A 262 3.50 15.56 11.08
N ARG A 263 4.41 16.53 10.87
CA ARG A 263 5.75 16.25 10.31
C ARG A 263 6.53 15.24 11.14
N GLU A 264 6.45 15.31 12.48
CA GLU A 264 7.06 14.30 13.34
C GLU A 264 6.46 12.90 13.10
N LEU A 265 5.13 12.79 13.10
CA LEU A 265 4.44 11.53 12.82
C LEU A 265 4.82 10.98 11.44
N PHE A 266 4.78 11.84 10.42
CA PHE A 266 5.14 11.52 9.04
C PHE A 266 6.56 10.97 8.95
N VAL A 267 7.54 11.65 9.57
CA VAL A 267 8.92 11.17 9.62
C VAL A 267 8.98 9.78 10.23
N ARG A 268 8.43 9.56 11.42
CA ARG A 268 8.51 8.24 12.08
C ARG A 268 7.83 7.13 11.25
N TRP A 269 6.75 7.47 10.57
CA TRP A 269 6.06 6.54 9.67
C TRP A 269 6.87 6.25 8.41
N PHE A 270 7.53 7.24 7.82
CA PHE A 270 8.39 7.09 6.64
C PHE A 270 9.60 6.21 6.95
N GLN A 271 10.19 6.39 8.13
CA GLN A 271 11.26 5.54 8.64
C GLN A 271 10.82 4.08 8.73
N TRP A 272 9.66 3.83 9.33
CA TRP A 272 9.09 2.49 9.43
C TRP A 272 8.71 1.89 8.06
N GLY A 273 8.10 2.69 7.18
CA GLY A 273 7.69 2.30 5.83
C GLY A 273 8.85 1.81 4.95
N THR A 274 10.06 2.28 5.22
CA THR A 274 11.29 1.81 4.55
C THR A 274 11.57 0.33 4.80
N PHE A 275 11.19 -0.15 5.99
CA PHE A 275 11.31 -1.54 6.44
C PHE A 275 9.97 -2.30 6.41
N CYS A 276 8.97 -1.79 5.70
CA CYS A 276 7.79 -2.54 5.34
C CYS A 276 8.01 -3.35 4.05
N PRO A 277 7.19 -4.38 3.77
CA PRO A 277 7.32 -5.17 2.55
C PRO A 277 7.35 -4.31 1.28
N VAL A 278 6.47 -3.30 1.19
CA VAL A 278 6.50 -2.26 0.15
C VAL A 278 6.54 -0.88 0.81
N MET A 279 7.37 0.02 0.25
CA MET A 279 7.51 1.40 0.72
C MET A 279 6.67 2.33 -0.16
N ARG A 280 5.48 2.71 0.34
CA ARG A 280 4.50 3.50 -0.41
C ARG A 280 4.08 4.75 0.35
N LEU A 281 4.20 5.90 -0.30
CA LEU A 281 3.70 7.18 0.20
C LEU A 281 2.33 7.47 -0.42
N HIS A 282 1.33 7.71 0.42
CA HIS A 282 -0.03 8.10 0.04
C HIS A 282 -0.68 8.90 1.17
N GLY A 283 -1.83 9.53 0.90
CA GLY A 283 -2.63 10.27 1.87
C GLY A 283 -3.46 11.39 1.24
N ASP A 284 -4.54 11.74 1.93
CA ASP A 284 -5.43 12.87 1.66
C ASP A 284 -5.07 14.02 2.62
N ARG A 285 -4.11 14.84 2.19
CA ARG A 285 -3.46 15.84 3.03
C ARG A 285 -4.30 17.11 3.14
N GLU A 286 -4.29 17.72 4.32
CA GLU A 286 -4.87 19.04 4.55
C GLU A 286 -3.86 20.16 4.27
N PRO A 287 -4.31 21.39 3.94
CA PRO A 287 -5.69 21.72 3.57
C PRO A 287 -6.02 21.20 2.17
N LYS A 288 -7.21 20.59 2.01
CA LYS A 288 -7.69 20.17 0.69
C LYS A 288 -7.81 21.34 -0.28
N LYS A 289 -7.43 21.11 -1.55
CA LYS A 289 -7.54 22.07 -2.66
C LYS A 289 -8.87 21.93 -3.41
N GLY A 290 -9.42 23.06 -3.88
CA GLY A 290 -10.61 23.10 -4.74
C GLY A 290 -11.92 23.49 -4.04
N THR A 291 -12.92 23.88 -4.84
CA THR A 291 -14.25 24.36 -4.39
C THR A 291 -15.36 23.41 -4.87
N GLY A 292 -15.56 22.27 -4.20
CA GLY A 292 -16.65 21.32 -4.49
C GLY A 292 -16.65 20.12 -3.54
N GLU A 293 -17.77 19.48 -3.23
CA GLU A 293 -17.86 18.53 -2.09
C GLU A 293 -17.40 17.08 -2.37
N ALA A 294 -17.49 16.57 -3.61
CA ALA A 294 -17.32 15.13 -3.86
C ALA A 294 -15.93 14.66 -4.34
N SER A 295 -15.00 15.57 -4.70
CA SER A 295 -13.72 15.18 -5.33
C SER A 295 -12.62 16.25 -5.17
N ARG A 296 -12.42 16.78 -3.96
CA ARG A 296 -11.27 17.68 -3.70
C ARG A 296 -9.99 16.87 -3.64
N SER A 297 -8.95 17.31 -4.36
CA SER A 297 -7.60 16.81 -4.08
C SER A 297 -7.13 17.34 -2.73
N GLY A 298 -6.43 16.50 -1.98
CA GLY A 298 -5.60 16.92 -0.85
C GLY A 298 -4.44 17.83 -1.25
N ALA A 299 -3.74 18.33 -0.24
CA ALA A 299 -2.50 19.09 -0.36
C ALA A 299 -1.34 18.25 -0.95
N PRO A 300 -0.20 18.87 -1.31
CA PRO A 300 0.99 18.14 -1.76
C PRO A 300 1.45 17.07 -0.76
N ASN A 301 1.95 15.96 -1.26
CA ASN A 301 2.39 14.81 -0.45
C ASN A 301 3.74 14.25 -0.91
N GLU A 302 4.48 14.99 -1.74
CA GLU A 302 5.82 14.60 -2.17
C GLU A 302 6.82 14.80 -1.04
N VAL A 303 7.96 14.09 -1.06
CA VAL A 303 8.94 14.15 0.05
C VAL A 303 9.56 15.52 0.27
N TRP A 304 9.45 16.44 -0.70
CA TRP A 304 9.90 17.83 -0.58
C TRP A 304 8.82 18.79 -0.05
N SER A 305 7.62 18.29 0.25
CA SER A 305 6.47 19.10 0.69
C SER A 305 6.41 19.31 2.21
N TYR A 306 7.38 18.78 2.96
CA TYR A 306 7.38 18.74 4.42
C TYR A 306 8.47 19.60 5.07
N GLY A 307 9.07 20.51 4.30
CA GLY A 307 10.20 21.32 4.73
C GLY A 307 11.57 20.65 4.55
N PRO A 308 12.67 21.43 4.65
CA PRO A 308 14.01 20.98 4.27
C PRO A 308 14.57 19.88 5.18
N GLU A 309 14.31 19.92 6.50
CA GLU A 309 14.79 18.90 7.43
C GLU A 309 14.15 17.54 7.15
N VAL A 310 12.81 17.51 7.01
CA VAL A 310 12.07 16.28 6.68
C VAL A 310 12.48 15.73 5.31
N TYR A 311 12.70 16.62 4.33
CA TYR A 311 13.17 16.23 3.00
C TYR A 311 14.51 15.46 3.06
N GLU A 312 15.47 15.94 3.85
CA GLU A 312 16.76 15.28 4.01
C GLU A 312 16.64 13.90 4.67
N ILE A 313 15.75 13.78 5.67
CA ILE A 313 15.44 12.49 6.28
C ILE A 313 14.80 11.55 5.25
N CYS A 314 13.80 12.01 4.51
CA CYS A 314 13.15 11.20 3.47
C CYS A 314 14.17 10.74 2.41
N ARG A 315 15.04 11.63 1.96
CA ARG A 315 16.12 11.29 1.02
C ARG A 315 17.04 10.20 1.56
N LYS A 316 17.46 10.28 2.83
CA LYS A 316 18.25 9.22 3.51
C LYS A 316 17.53 7.87 3.43
N TYR A 317 16.24 7.84 3.78
CA TYR A 317 15.47 6.59 3.83
C TYR A 317 15.12 6.01 2.45
N LEU A 318 14.90 6.86 1.44
CA LEU A 318 14.80 6.42 0.05
C LEU A 318 16.09 5.72 -0.41
N ARG A 319 17.27 6.23 -0.04
CA ARG A 319 18.55 5.58 -0.34
C ARG A 319 18.72 4.27 0.42
N ILE A 320 18.38 4.24 1.71
CA ILE A 320 18.39 2.99 2.51
C ILE A 320 17.51 1.92 1.85
N ARG A 321 16.31 2.29 1.35
CA ARG A 321 15.44 1.35 0.63
C ARG A 321 16.14 0.76 -0.60
N GLU A 322 16.81 1.60 -1.40
CA GLU A 322 17.57 1.16 -2.56
C GLU A 322 18.76 0.27 -2.19
N ASP A 323 19.51 0.61 -1.15
CA ASP A 323 20.64 -0.20 -0.68
C ASP A 323 20.17 -1.58 -0.19
N MET A 324 18.95 -1.65 0.36
CA MET A 324 18.32 -2.91 0.78
C MET A 324 17.65 -3.68 -0.37
N ARG A 325 17.58 -3.16 -1.60
CA ARG A 325 16.81 -3.76 -2.71
C ARG A 325 17.14 -5.23 -2.93
N SER A 326 18.42 -5.59 -2.89
CA SER A 326 18.86 -6.98 -3.07
C SER A 326 18.42 -7.92 -1.94
N TYR A 327 18.43 -7.43 -0.70
CA TYR A 327 17.93 -8.19 0.44
C TYR A 327 16.40 -8.31 0.40
N THR A 328 15.69 -7.21 0.11
CA THR A 328 14.23 -7.23 -0.08
C THR A 328 13.82 -8.21 -1.20
N ARG A 329 14.55 -8.27 -2.31
CA ARG A 329 14.32 -9.26 -3.37
C ARG A 329 14.41 -10.69 -2.85
N GLN A 330 15.43 -10.98 -2.04
CA GLN A 330 15.58 -12.28 -1.42
C GLN A 330 14.41 -12.60 -0.47
N LEU A 331 13.95 -11.65 0.33
CA LEU A 331 12.77 -11.84 1.19
C LEU A 331 11.49 -12.11 0.39
N MET A 332 11.29 -11.41 -0.72
CA MET A 332 10.16 -11.64 -1.62
C MET A 332 10.22 -13.04 -2.27
N LYS A 333 11.42 -13.53 -2.55
CA LYS A 333 11.64 -14.90 -3.02
C LYS A 333 11.35 -15.93 -1.92
N ASP A 334 11.83 -15.71 -0.70
CA ASP A 334 11.53 -16.59 0.44
C ASP A 334 10.02 -16.64 0.73
N ALA A 335 9.32 -15.51 0.60
CA ALA A 335 7.87 -15.47 0.70
C ALA A 335 7.18 -16.33 -0.37
N HIS A 336 7.68 -16.29 -1.62
CA HIS A 336 7.16 -17.10 -2.72
C HIS A 336 7.42 -18.60 -2.54
N GLU A 337 8.63 -18.99 -2.14
CA GLU A 337 9.06 -20.39 -2.08
C GLU A 337 8.64 -21.10 -0.77
N LYS A 338 8.59 -20.35 0.34
CA LYS A 338 8.43 -20.93 1.70
C LYS A 338 7.19 -20.42 2.43
N GLY A 339 6.52 -19.39 1.90
CA GLY A 339 5.41 -18.73 2.60
C GLY A 339 5.86 -17.84 3.78
N SER A 340 7.15 -17.53 3.89
CA SER A 340 7.68 -16.70 4.98
C SER A 340 7.16 -15.26 4.86
N PRO A 341 6.65 -14.65 5.95
CA PRO A 341 6.34 -13.22 5.96
C PRO A 341 7.61 -12.39 5.70
N VAL A 342 7.45 -11.18 5.15
CA VAL A 342 8.58 -10.26 4.95
C VAL A 342 8.88 -9.49 6.25
N MET A 343 7.84 -8.94 6.88
CA MET A 343 7.90 -8.43 8.25
C MET A 343 7.36 -9.51 9.21
N ARG A 344 8.10 -9.78 10.29
CA ARG A 344 7.91 -10.96 11.14
C ARG A 344 7.86 -10.58 12.61
N PRO A 345 6.88 -11.06 13.39
CA PRO A 345 6.96 -10.99 14.86
C PRO A 345 8.25 -11.62 15.36
N LEU A 346 8.77 -11.19 16.51
CA LEU A 346 10.04 -11.72 17.01
C LEU A 346 9.99 -13.24 17.24
N PHE A 347 8.87 -13.75 17.76
CA PHE A 347 8.69 -15.19 17.98
C PHE A 347 8.83 -16.04 16.70
N TRP A 348 8.65 -15.46 15.52
CA TRP A 348 8.81 -16.20 14.26
C TRP A 348 10.27 -16.60 14.04
N GLU A 349 11.20 -15.69 14.32
CA GLU A 349 12.65 -15.94 14.21
C GLU A 349 13.24 -16.58 15.48
N PHE A 350 12.63 -16.29 16.64
CA PHE A 350 13.13 -16.69 17.95
C PHE A 350 12.07 -17.43 18.78
N PRO A 351 11.50 -18.55 18.29
CA PRO A 351 10.35 -19.20 18.95
C PRO A 351 10.70 -19.81 20.33
N ALA A 352 11.97 -20.14 20.57
CA ALA A 352 12.45 -20.67 21.84
C ALA A 352 12.71 -19.58 22.90
N ASP A 353 12.70 -18.31 22.50
CA ASP A 353 12.93 -17.17 23.37
C ASP A 353 11.57 -16.62 23.85
N LYS A 354 11.24 -16.85 25.13
CA LYS A 354 9.94 -16.50 25.70
C LYS A 354 9.62 -15.01 25.56
N GLU A 355 10.62 -14.15 25.69
CA GLU A 355 10.41 -12.71 25.65
C GLU A 355 10.07 -12.23 24.23
N SER A 356 10.46 -12.99 23.21
CA SER A 356 10.09 -12.71 21.81
C SER A 356 8.60 -12.95 21.52
N TRP A 357 7.87 -13.63 22.39
CA TRP A 357 6.40 -13.78 22.30
C TRP A 357 5.64 -12.60 22.89
N GLU A 358 6.26 -11.84 23.80
CA GLU A 358 5.63 -10.74 24.54
C GLU A 358 5.92 -9.36 23.92
N VAL A 359 6.95 -9.26 23.07
CA VAL A 359 7.34 -7.99 22.45
C VAL A 359 6.48 -7.69 21.22
N GLU A 360 5.69 -6.64 21.31
CA GLU A 360 4.75 -6.24 20.25
C GLU A 360 5.15 -4.95 19.52
N ASP A 361 6.21 -4.25 19.93
CA ASP A 361 6.63 -2.94 19.42
C ASP A 361 8.01 -2.96 18.72
N GLN A 362 8.46 -4.17 18.39
CA GLN A 362 9.64 -4.48 17.60
C GLN A 362 9.30 -5.66 16.68
N TYR A 363 10.00 -5.76 15.55
CA TYR A 363 9.79 -6.85 14.60
C TYR A 363 11.08 -7.13 13.82
N MET A 364 11.12 -8.28 13.15
CA MET A 364 12.18 -8.63 12.24
C MET A 364 11.78 -8.33 10.79
N TYR A 365 12.61 -7.57 10.06
CA TYR A 365 12.53 -7.44 8.61
C TYR A 365 13.42 -8.50 7.95
N GLY A 366 12.78 -9.61 7.58
CA GLY A 366 13.46 -10.86 7.25
C GLY A 366 14.15 -11.49 8.46
N ASP A 367 15.32 -12.09 8.26
CA ASP A 367 16.12 -12.73 9.33
C ASP A 367 17.25 -11.83 9.87
N ARG A 368 17.51 -10.69 9.21
CA ARG A 368 18.69 -9.86 9.43
C ARG A 368 18.45 -8.59 10.24
N TYR A 369 17.35 -7.87 10.04
CA TYR A 369 17.15 -6.55 10.63
C TYR A 369 16.10 -6.58 11.74
N LEU A 370 16.48 -6.25 12.96
CA LEU A 370 15.57 -5.98 14.07
C LEU A 370 15.16 -4.51 14.00
N CYS A 371 13.89 -4.26 13.68
CA CYS A 371 13.33 -2.94 13.49
C CYS A 371 12.52 -2.51 14.73
N CYS A 372 12.80 -1.30 15.21
CA CYS A 372 12.22 -0.80 16.47
C CYS A 372 11.57 0.59 16.25
N PRO A 373 10.39 0.65 15.60
CA PRO A 373 9.74 1.92 15.26
C PRO A 373 9.44 2.78 16.49
N VAL A 374 9.55 4.10 16.36
CA VAL A 374 9.21 5.04 17.44
C VAL A 374 7.73 5.34 17.33
N LEU A 375 6.94 4.89 18.31
CA LEU A 375 5.46 4.89 18.25
C LEU A 375 4.81 5.90 19.21
N LYS A 376 5.58 6.89 19.70
CA LYS A 376 5.10 7.93 20.62
C LYS A 376 5.60 9.32 20.18
N PRO A 377 4.75 10.36 20.26
CA PRO A 377 5.14 11.74 19.96
C PRO A 377 6.26 12.20 20.88
N GLY A 378 7.19 13.01 20.36
CA GLY A 378 8.29 13.60 21.11
C GLY A 378 9.34 12.62 21.64
N ALA A 379 9.18 11.30 21.46
CA ALA A 379 10.13 10.33 21.99
C ALA A 379 11.50 10.46 21.30
N ARG A 380 12.56 10.52 22.11
CA ARG A 380 13.97 10.62 21.68
C ARG A 380 14.86 9.52 22.26
N ASP A 381 14.28 8.62 23.03
CA ASP A 381 14.90 7.39 23.51
C ASP A 381 13.82 6.33 23.73
N ARG A 382 14.20 5.06 23.75
CA ARG A 382 13.34 3.96 24.20
C ARG A 382 14.14 2.79 24.73
N GLU A 383 13.48 1.99 25.57
CA GLU A 383 13.97 0.67 25.94
C GLU A 383 13.55 -0.35 24.86
N LEU A 384 14.46 -1.28 24.55
CA LEU A 384 14.30 -2.32 23.54
C LEU A 384 14.74 -3.66 24.11
N TYR A 385 14.11 -4.75 23.67
CA TYR A 385 14.62 -6.10 23.86
C TYR A 385 15.45 -6.54 22.65
N LEU A 386 16.66 -7.05 22.89
CA LEU A 386 17.48 -7.71 21.89
C LEU A 386 17.29 -9.23 22.01
N PRO A 387 16.69 -9.91 21.02
CA PRO A 387 16.46 -11.35 21.07
C PRO A 387 17.74 -12.15 21.23
N ARG A 388 17.62 -13.34 21.83
CA ARG A 388 18.76 -14.25 22.01
C ARG A 388 19.39 -14.61 20.66
N LEU A 389 20.72 -14.48 20.58
CA LEU A 389 21.53 -14.93 19.45
C LEU A 389 22.53 -16.02 19.89
N PRO A 390 22.99 -16.88 18.96
CA PRO A 390 24.17 -17.71 19.19
C PRO A 390 25.40 -16.87 19.59
N GLU A 391 26.33 -17.45 20.34
CA GLU A 391 27.52 -16.72 20.83
C GLU A 391 28.43 -16.16 19.73
N VAL A 392 28.35 -16.71 18.52
CA VAL A 392 29.12 -16.26 17.35
C VAL A 392 28.48 -15.08 16.61
N GLU A 393 27.30 -14.64 17.06
CA GLU A 393 26.54 -13.54 16.46
C GLU A 393 26.32 -12.40 17.46
N GLU A 394 26.04 -11.22 16.91
CA GLU A 394 25.77 -10.00 17.66
C GLU A 394 24.75 -9.13 16.92
N TRP A 395 24.12 -8.23 17.68
CA TRP A 395 23.30 -7.14 17.19
C TRP A 395 24.16 -5.89 17.04
N ALA A 396 24.42 -5.47 15.81
CA ALA A 396 25.14 -4.23 15.52
C ALA A 396 24.15 -3.12 15.12
N PRO A 397 24.30 -1.87 15.60
CA PRO A 397 23.51 -0.75 15.11
C PRO A 397 23.60 -0.62 13.58
N PHE A 398 22.46 -0.43 12.91
CA PHE A 398 22.40 -0.25 11.46
C PHE A 398 22.99 1.10 11.01
N SER A 399 22.83 2.12 11.85
CA SER A 399 23.25 3.49 11.59
C SER A 399 24.07 4.00 12.79
N PRO A 400 25.17 4.72 12.58
CA PRO A 400 25.99 5.26 13.68
C PRO A 400 25.20 6.19 14.62
N GLU A 401 24.15 6.85 14.12
CA GLU A 401 23.25 7.72 14.87
C GLU A 401 22.36 6.98 15.88
N THR A 402 22.28 5.64 15.78
CA THR A 402 21.54 4.78 16.72
C THR A 402 22.48 4.05 17.70
N GLY A 403 23.78 4.36 17.65
CA GLY A 403 24.82 3.84 18.55
C GLY A 403 26.05 3.31 17.81
N GLY A 404 27.18 3.20 18.52
CA GLY A 404 28.45 2.69 17.97
C GLY A 404 28.89 1.31 18.47
N GLN A 405 28.25 0.78 19.52
CA GLN A 405 28.62 -0.50 20.12
C GLN A 405 27.67 -1.62 19.67
N SER A 406 28.22 -2.82 19.46
CA SER A 406 27.44 -4.05 19.21
C SER A 406 27.10 -4.77 20.51
N TYR A 407 25.98 -5.47 20.51
CA TYR A 407 25.39 -6.09 21.69
C TYR A 407 25.21 -7.61 21.50
N GLY A 408 25.33 -8.36 22.60
CA GLY A 408 24.77 -9.72 22.64
C GLY A 408 23.24 -9.71 22.60
N GLY A 409 22.64 -10.89 22.55
CA GLY A 409 21.19 -11.06 22.68
C GLY A 409 20.71 -11.25 24.13
N ALA A 410 19.42 -11.55 24.28
CA ALA A 410 18.74 -11.86 25.55
C ALA A 410 18.86 -10.77 26.62
N GLN A 411 18.78 -9.50 26.21
CA GLN A 411 18.91 -8.36 27.12
C GLN A 411 18.03 -7.18 26.70
N ARG A 412 17.71 -6.31 27.66
CA ARG A 412 17.09 -5.02 27.40
C ARG A 412 18.14 -3.91 27.39
N ILE A 413 18.03 -3.00 26.43
CA ILE A 413 18.92 -1.84 26.30
C ILE A 413 18.11 -0.57 26.14
N LYS A 414 18.66 0.55 26.60
CA LYS A 414 18.13 1.89 26.31
C LYS A 414 18.91 2.47 25.13
N VAL A 415 18.21 3.00 24.14
CA VAL A 415 18.83 3.57 22.93
C VAL A 415 18.28 4.95 22.61
N ASP A 416 19.12 5.76 21.99
CA ASP A 416 18.72 7.06 21.45
C ASP A 416 17.90 6.86 20.16
N CYS A 417 16.89 7.71 20.01
CA CYS A 417 15.93 7.73 18.91
C CYS A 417 15.81 9.16 18.35
N PRO A 418 16.90 9.77 17.84
CA PRO A 418 16.83 11.11 17.26
C PRO A 418 15.81 11.15 16.10
N LEU A 419 15.31 12.33 15.72
CA LEU A 419 14.25 12.42 14.71
C LEU A 419 14.70 11.85 13.36
N GLU A 420 15.98 11.97 13.06
CA GLU A 420 16.63 11.60 11.80
C GLU A 420 16.84 10.08 11.66
N SER A 421 16.71 9.30 12.74
CA SER A 421 16.98 7.86 12.71
C SER A 421 16.00 7.04 13.58
N MET A 422 15.48 5.96 13.02
CA MET A 422 14.76 4.90 13.72
C MET A 422 15.77 3.85 14.17
N PRO A 423 15.71 3.36 15.43
CA PRO A 423 16.58 2.28 15.86
C PRO A 423 16.37 1.01 15.05
N VAL A 424 17.44 0.53 14.43
CA VAL A 424 17.49 -0.73 13.68
C VAL A 424 18.81 -1.43 14.03
N PHE A 425 18.74 -2.73 14.30
CA PHE A 425 19.92 -3.56 14.56
C PHE A 425 20.07 -4.62 13.48
N VAL A 426 21.31 -4.85 13.07
CA VAL A 426 21.72 -5.85 12.11
C VAL A 426 22.26 -7.05 12.85
N ARG A 427 21.66 -8.21 12.61
CA ARG A 427 22.21 -9.50 12.98
C ARG A 427 23.43 -9.77 12.11
N ARG A 428 24.59 -9.99 12.73
CA ARG A 428 25.83 -10.36 12.02
C ARG A 428 26.69 -11.30 12.84
N LYS A 429 27.63 -11.96 12.18
CA LYS A 429 28.70 -12.70 12.85
C LYS A 429 29.66 -11.72 13.52
N LYS A 430 30.15 -12.09 14.70
CA LYS A 430 31.22 -11.37 15.38
C LYS A 430 32.50 -11.39 14.51
N PRO A 431 33.28 -10.30 14.53
CA PRO A 431 34.53 -10.21 13.79
C PRO A 431 35.58 -11.24 14.24
#